data_AF-A0A1G1H9D2-F1
#
_entry.id   AF-A0A1G1H9D2-F1
#
_cell.length_a   1.000
_cell.length_b   1.000
_cell.length_c   1.000
_cell.angle_alpha   90.00
_cell.angle_beta   90.00
_cell.angle_gamma   90.00
#
_symmetry.space_group_name_H-M   'P 1'
#
loop_
_entity.id
_entity.type
_entity.pdbx_description
1 polymer ?
#
loop_
_entity_poly.entity_id
_entity_poly.type
_entity_poly.pdbx_seq_one_letter_code
_entity_poly.pdbx_strand_id
1 'polypeptide(L)'
;MSFWSRFPRYVSKAEKKASAEKKLNQLKKKRQDLRPVIIEGSAIARTWWGKAWNKNLERYADYSNRIGRGRSYVRCGAVLDLQINAGEIKALVHGSRAKPYSINIKIKKLNRNTWQQVTSGCAGMLETLEELLAGKFPKGLEEVFMQRDAGLFPSPKEIDFDCSCPDWASMCKHVAAALYGIGARLDEDPSLFFTLRGVDTGDLISRTVSSKAESLLKKASKKSSRIIEDSDLSAVFGIDLAGEAGSSPLAGDSAKEIFVADGVRKAGPRKTVKGGAKKKGGSARAVKPPKKFVAKKGAVKRKVKRASKAAAKKRATT
;
A
#
# COMPACT_ATOMS: atom_id res chain seq x y z
N MET A 1 -53.69 6.61 6.20
CA MET A 1 -53.13 5.50 7.00
C MET A 1 -51.74 5.88 7.50
N SER A 2 -51.53 5.76 8.80
CA SER A 2 -50.39 6.25 9.58
C SER A 2 -49.05 5.64 9.14
N PHE A 3 -48.25 6.42 8.40
CA PHE A 3 -46.89 6.05 7.96
C PHE A 3 -45.84 6.13 9.10
N TRP A 4 -46.24 6.59 10.29
CA TRP A 4 -45.33 7.02 11.37
C TRP A 4 -45.05 5.97 12.46
N SER A 5 -45.40 4.69 12.26
CA SER A 5 -45.37 3.70 13.36
C SER A 5 -44.63 2.40 13.05
N ARG A 6 -43.88 2.31 11.94
CA ARG A 6 -43.10 1.10 11.64
C ARG A 6 -41.61 1.36 11.81
N PHE A 7 -41.15 1.27 13.06
CA PHE A 7 -39.72 1.16 13.33
C PHE A 7 -39.16 -0.03 12.52
N PRO A 8 -38.09 0.17 11.72
CA PRO A 8 -37.52 -0.91 10.94
C PRO A 8 -37.11 -2.06 11.85
N ARG A 9 -37.44 -3.30 11.45
CA ARG A 9 -37.01 -4.50 12.16
C ARG A 9 -35.49 -4.46 12.36
N TYR A 10 -35.04 -4.73 13.58
CA TYR A 10 -33.62 -4.86 13.85
C TYR A 10 -33.02 -6.00 13.02
N VAL A 11 -31.99 -5.68 12.23
CA VAL A 11 -31.25 -6.65 11.42
C VAL A 11 -29.92 -6.95 12.10
N SER A 12 -29.71 -8.22 12.42
CA SER A 12 -28.51 -8.70 13.11
C SER A 12 -27.26 -8.59 12.22
N LYS A 13 -26.07 -8.65 12.81
CA LYS A 13 -24.81 -8.66 12.04
C LYS A 13 -24.70 -9.90 11.14
N ALA A 14 -25.17 -11.05 11.60
CA ALA A 14 -25.15 -12.30 10.84
C ALA A 14 -26.06 -12.22 9.61
N GLU A 15 -27.26 -11.66 9.76
CA GLU A 15 -28.18 -11.43 8.64
C GLU A 15 -27.60 -10.46 7.60
N LYS A 16 -26.92 -9.39 8.05
CA LYS A 16 -26.23 -8.45 7.14
C LYS A 16 -25.12 -9.13 6.35
N LYS A 17 -24.30 -9.96 7.00
CA LYS A 17 -23.25 -10.76 6.36
C LYS A 17 -23.84 -11.71 5.33
N ALA A 18 -24.82 -12.52 5.72
CA ALA A 18 -25.47 -13.47 4.82
C ALA A 18 -26.14 -12.77 3.63
N SER A 19 -26.75 -11.60 3.83
CA SER A 19 -27.32 -10.82 2.73
C SER A 19 -26.24 -10.30 1.78
N ALA A 20 -25.12 -9.81 2.30
CA ALA A 20 -24.01 -9.32 1.48
C ALA A 20 -23.36 -10.46 0.70
N GLU A 21 -23.11 -11.61 1.33
CA GLU A 21 -22.58 -12.82 0.70
C GLU A 21 -23.50 -13.35 -0.41
N LYS A 22 -24.81 -13.46 -0.15
CA LYS A 22 -25.80 -13.82 -1.17
C LYS A 22 -25.72 -12.87 -2.35
N LYS A 23 -25.62 -11.56 -2.09
CA LYS A 23 -25.54 -10.56 -3.16
C LYS A 23 -24.24 -10.64 -3.93
N LEU A 24 -23.11 -10.85 -3.25
CA LEU A 24 -21.81 -11.06 -3.85
C LEU A 24 -21.85 -12.26 -4.79
N ASN A 25 -22.40 -13.39 -4.34
CA ASN A 25 -22.53 -14.60 -5.16
C ASN A 25 -23.44 -14.40 -6.38
N GLN A 26 -24.52 -13.63 -6.24
CA GLN A 26 -25.36 -13.23 -7.38
C GLN A 26 -24.60 -12.34 -8.38
N LEU A 27 -23.79 -11.40 -7.90
CA LEU A 27 -22.99 -10.53 -8.77
C LEU A 27 -21.86 -11.29 -9.45
N LYS A 28 -21.18 -12.20 -8.74
CA LYS A 28 -20.12 -13.07 -9.28
C LYS A 28 -20.59 -13.93 -10.46
N LYS A 29 -21.86 -14.35 -10.45
CA LYS A 29 -22.48 -15.06 -11.59
C LYS A 29 -22.61 -14.18 -12.85
N LYS A 30 -22.72 -12.86 -12.69
CA LYS A 30 -22.88 -11.90 -13.80
C LYS A 30 -21.57 -11.25 -14.22
N ARG A 31 -20.63 -11.08 -13.29
CA ARG A 31 -19.37 -10.36 -13.44
C ARG A 31 -18.28 -11.08 -12.65
N GLN A 32 -17.21 -11.50 -13.32
CA GLN A 32 -16.13 -12.27 -12.69
C GLN A 32 -14.99 -11.40 -12.14
N ASP A 33 -14.94 -10.12 -12.51
CA ASP A 33 -13.91 -9.14 -12.20
C ASP A 33 -14.07 -8.42 -10.84
N LEU A 34 -15.02 -8.88 -10.02
CA LEU A 34 -15.32 -8.25 -8.73
C LEU A 34 -14.18 -8.46 -7.73
N ARG A 35 -13.76 -7.38 -7.09
CA ARG A 35 -12.75 -7.36 -6.03
C ARG A 35 -13.43 -7.02 -4.69
N PRO A 36 -14.08 -7.99 -4.02
CA PRO A 36 -14.69 -7.76 -2.71
C PRO A 36 -13.62 -7.45 -1.65
N VAL A 37 -14.02 -6.74 -0.60
CA VAL A 37 -13.16 -6.54 0.58
C VAL A 37 -13.60 -7.48 1.67
N ILE A 38 -12.72 -8.41 2.03
CA ILE A 38 -12.96 -9.41 3.07
C ILE A 38 -12.01 -9.11 4.22
N ILE A 39 -12.57 -8.74 5.38
CA ILE A 39 -11.77 -8.47 6.57
C ILE A 39 -11.64 -9.74 7.38
N GLU A 40 -10.41 -10.22 7.53
CA GLU A 40 -10.07 -11.30 8.43
C GLU A 40 -9.86 -10.78 9.86
N GLY A 41 -10.58 -11.33 10.83
CA GLY A 41 -10.43 -10.98 12.25
C GLY A 41 -11.18 -9.71 12.67
N SER A 42 -10.66 -9.03 13.70
CA SER A 42 -11.32 -7.90 14.39
C SER A 42 -10.87 -6.51 13.88
N ALA A 43 -9.62 -6.42 13.44
CA ALA A 43 -9.01 -5.20 12.91
C ALA A 43 -9.37 -5.01 11.43
N ILE A 44 -9.70 -3.78 11.04
CA ILE A 44 -9.98 -3.44 9.64
C ILE A 44 -8.67 -3.34 8.84
N ALA A 45 -7.64 -2.75 9.45
CA ALA A 45 -6.29 -2.70 8.92
C ALA A 45 -5.28 -3.17 9.97
N ARG A 46 -4.27 -3.92 9.54
CA ARG A 46 -3.21 -4.58 10.30
C ARG A 46 -1.90 -3.82 10.18
N THR A 47 -1.56 -3.35 8.99
CA THR A 47 -0.29 -2.65 8.71
C THR A 47 -0.33 -1.22 9.23
N TRP A 48 0.83 -0.58 9.38
CA TRP A 48 0.86 0.80 9.84
C TRP A 48 0.26 1.74 8.79
N TRP A 49 0.46 1.51 7.49
CA TRP A 49 -0.05 2.38 6.42
C TRP A 49 -1.57 2.26 6.24
N GLY A 50 -2.14 1.06 6.35
CA GLY A 50 -3.60 0.90 6.35
C GLY A 50 -4.25 1.50 7.60
N LYS A 51 -3.59 1.43 8.76
CA LYS A 51 -4.02 2.14 9.98
C LYS A 51 -3.89 3.65 9.84
N ALA A 52 -2.79 4.12 9.27
CA ALA A 52 -2.53 5.53 8.96
C ALA A 52 -3.60 6.09 8.02
N TRP A 53 -3.98 5.33 6.98
CA TRP A 53 -5.09 5.67 6.09
C TRP A 53 -6.39 5.83 6.87
N ASN A 54 -6.76 4.81 7.64
CA ASN A 54 -7.97 4.84 8.47
C ASN A 54 -7.96 5.99 9.50
N LYS A 55 -6.80 6.30 10.10
CA LYS A 55 -6.62 7.42 11.03
C LYS A 55 -6.74 8.77 10.32
N ASN A 56 -6.19 8.88 9.11
CA ASN A 56 -6.30 10.07 8.27
C ASN A 56 -7.78 10.36 7.96
N LEU A 57 -8.54 9.33 7.60
CA LEU A 57 -9.99 9.42 7.40
C LEU A 57 -10.75 9.87 8.66
N GLU A 58 -10.34 9.38 9.83
CA GLU A 58 -10.95 9.76 11.11
C GLU A 58 -10.67 11.22 11.49
N ARG A 59 -9.58 11.82 10.98
CA ARG A 59 -9.34 13.27 11.15
C ARG A 59 -10.28 14.13 10.31
N TYR A 60 -10.91 13.56 9.28
CA TYR A 60 -11.89 14.25 8.43
C TYR A 60 -13.31 14.18 9.00
N ALA A 61 -13.45 13.57 10.17
CA ALA A 61 -14.71 13.20 10.76
C ALA A 61 -15.37 14.35 11.52
N ASP A 62 -15.93 15.32 10.81
CA ASP A 62 -17.02 16.12 11.38
C ASP A 62 -18.27 15.24 11.67
N TYR A 63 -18.24 13.95 11.27
CA TYR A 63 -19.35 13.01 11.29
C TYR A 63 -19.06 11.70 12.05
N SER A 64 -18.65 11.78 13.32
CA SER A 64 -18.38 10.62 14.19
C SER A 64 -19.47 9.53 14.14
N ASN A 65 -20.75 9.92 14.09
CA ASN A 65 -21.90 9.01 13.99
C ASN A 65 -21.99 8.24 12.65
N ARG A 66 -21.40 8.75 11.56
CA ARG A 66 -21.45 8.10 10.23
C ARG A 66 -20.33 7.09 10.05
N ILE A 67 -19.16 7.38 10.60
CA ILE A 67 -17.97 6.52 10.55
C ILE A 67 -18.18 5.19 11.25
N GLY A 68 -18.81 5.19 12.44
CA GLY A 68 -19.10 3.96 13.18
C GLY A 68 -19.99 2.98 12.38
N ARG A 69 -20.93 3.51 11.59
CA ARG A 69 -21.77 2.69 10.69
C ARG A 69 -20.97 2.16 9.50
N GLY A 70 -20.10 2.97 8.90
CA GLY A 70 -19.18 2.53 7.84
C GLY A 70 -18.30 1.36 8.27
N ARG A 71 -17.69 1.45 9.47
CA ARG A 71 -16.91 0.34 10.08
C ARG A 71 -17.72 -0.94 10.24
N SER A 72 -19.01 -0.83 10.52
CA SER A 72 -19.89 -2.00 10.64
C SER A 72 -20.16 -2.66 9.29
N TYR A 73 -20.35 -1.85 8.24
CA TYR A 73 -20.63 -2.33 6.88
C TYR A 73 -19.43 -3.10 6.31
N VAL A 74 -18.23 -2.54 6.39
CA VAL A 74 -17.02 -3.20 5.88
C VAL A 74 -16.76 -4.52 6.62
N ARG A 75 -16.95 -4.56 7.95
CA ARG A 75 -16.83 -5.80 8.75
C ARG A 75 -17.92 -6.83 8.46
N CYS A 76 -19.04 -6.42 7.89
CA CYS A 76 -20.10 -7.31 7.45
C CYS A 76 -19.91 -7.78 5.99
N GLY A 77 -18.78 -7.47 5.34
CA GLY A 77 -18.54 -7.83 3.94
C GLY A 77 -19.47 -7.09 2.97
N ALA A 78 -20.00 -5.93 3.37
CA ALA A 78 -20.95 -5.18 2.54
C ALA A 78 -20.29 -4.50 1.33
N VAL A 79 -18.96 -4.36 1.32
CA VAL A 79 -18.21 -3.85 0.17
C VAL A 79 -18.01 -5.00 -0.82
N LEU A 80 -18.88 -5.08 -1.81
CA LEU A 80 -18.95 -6.18 -2.77
C LEU A 80 -17.89 -6.07 -3.86
N ASP A 81 -17.50 -4.85 -4.19
CA ASP A 81 -16.46 -4.54 -5.15
C ASP A 81 -15.74 -3.25 -4.74
N LEU A 82 -14.43 -3.24 -4.89
CA LEU A 82 -13.58 -2.09 -4.63
C LEU A 82 -12.37 -2.14 -5.56
N GLN A 83 -12.36 -1.21 -6.51
CA GLN A 83 -11.34 -1.06 -7.53
C GLN A 83 -10.66 0.29 -7.36
N ILE A 84 -9.33 0.27 -7.25
CA ILE A 84 -8.49 1.46 -7.11
C ILE A 84 -7.82 1.68 -8.46
N ASN A 85 -8.11 2.83 -9.06
CA ASN A 85 -7.51 3.30 -10.30
C ASN A 85 -6.75 4.61 -10.03
N ALA A 86 -6.03 5.11 -11.04
CA ALA A 86 -5.29 6.36 -10.90
C ALA A 86 -6.21 7.58 -10.72
N GLY A 87 -6.22 8.14 -9.51
CA GLY A 87 -7.06 9.28 -9.12
C GLY A 87 -8.55 8.97 -8.93
N GLU A 88 -8.98 7.71 -9.05
CA GLU A 88 -10.39 7.33 -8.96
C GLU A 88 -10.54 5.97 -8.29
N ILE A 89 -11.51 5.85 -7.39
CA ILE A 89 -11.86 4.61 -6.71
C ILE A 89 -13.33 4.33 -6.94
N LYS A 90 -13.61 3.17 -7.52
CA LYS A 90 -14.97 2.68 -7.75
C LYS A 90 -15.29 1.60 -6.75
N ALA A 91 -16.43 1.73 -6.08
CA ALA A 91 -16.88 0.71 -5.14
C ALA A 91 -18.38 0.43 -5.27
N LEU A 92 -18.75 -0.81 -4.98
CA LEU A 92 -20.13 -1.25 -4.84
C LEU A 92 -20.38 -1.69 -3.40
N VAL A 93 -21.30 -1.01 -2.73
CA VAL A 93 -21.63 -1.30 -1.33
C VAL A 93 -23.08 -1.74 -1.21
N HIS A 94 -23.26 -2.94 -0.67
CA HIS A 94 -24.56 -3.47 -0.30
C HIS A 94 -25.10 -2.74 0.93
N GLY A 95 -26.39 -2.44 0.92
CA GLY A 95 -27.03 -1.74 2.04
C GLY A 95 -28.47 -2.18 2.22
N SER A 96 -29.34 -1.23 2.56
CA SER A 96 -30.76 -1.51 2.81
C SER A 96 -31.57 -1.80 1.54
N ARG A 97 -31.13 -1.35 0.36
CA ARG A 97 -31.82 -1.55 -0.91
C ARG A 97 -31.34 -2.84 -1.60
N ALA A 98 -32.18 -3.39 -2.47
CA ALA A 98 -31.88 -4.61 -3.24
C ALA A 98 -30.75 -4.41 -4.28
N LYS A 99 -30.64 -3.19 -4.82
CA LYS A 99 -29.53 -2.76 -5.69
C LYS A 99 -28.41 -2.19 -4.81
N PRO A 100 -27.16 -2.66 -4.94
CA PRO A 100 -26.01 -2.07 -4.26
C PRO A 100 -25.79 -0.63 -4.69
N TYR A 101 -25.29 0.20 -3.79
CA TYR A 101 -24.97 1.59 -4.08
C TYR A 101 -23.63 1.67 -4.80
N SER A 102 -23.59 2.38 -5.93
CA SER A 102 -22.36 2.81 -6.57
C SER A 102 -21.75 3.99 -5.81
N ILE A 103 -20.45 3.91 -5.59
CA ILE A 103 -19.63 4.93 -4.97
C ILE A 103 -18.49 5.25 -5.91
N ASN A 104 -18.23 6.53 -6.10
CA ASN A 104 -17.06 7.04 -6.79
C ASN A 104 -16.33 7.99 -5.85
N ILE A 105 -15.06 7.70 -5.58
CA ILE A 105 -14.19 8.57 -4.78
C ILE A 105 -13.08 9.05 -5.69
N LYS A 106 -13.04 10.36 -5.93
CA LYS A 106 -11.98 10.97 -6.72
C LYS A 106 -10.92 11.52 -5.79
N ILE A 107 -9.67 11.22 -6.09
CA ILE A 107 -8.52 11.70 -5.31
C ILE A 107 -7.60 12.45 -6.25
N LYS A 108 -7.26 13.69 -5.90
CA LYS A 108 -6.34 14.48 -6.72
C LYS A 108 -4.99 13.76 -6.82
N LYS A 109 -4.41 13.80 -8.02
CA LYS A 109 -3.06 13.30 -8.26
C LYS A 109 -2.04 14.20 -7.55
N LEU A 110 -0.91 13.63 -7.18
CA LEU A 110 0.16 14.37 -6.51
C LEU A 110 0.79 15.38 -7.50
N ASN A 111 1.05 16.61 -7.04
CA ASN A 111 1.81 17.57 -7.83
C ASN A 111 3.28 17.12 -7.95
N ARG A 112 3.94 17.47 -9.06
CA ARG A 112 5.36 17.14 -9.32
C ARG A 112 6.29 17.68 -8.24
N ASN A 113 6.05 18.89 -7.74
CA ASN A 113 6.89 19.50 -6.70
C ASN A 113 6.77 18.73 -5.37
N THR A 114 5.54 18.39 -4.98
CA THR A 114 5.29 17.57 -3.79
C THR A 114 5.90 16.18 -3.94
N TRP A 115 5.80 15.58 -5.13
CA TRP A 115 6.44 14.29 -5.41
C TRP A 115 7.95 14.36 -5.27
N GLN A 116 8.58 15.43 -5.79
CA GLN A 116 10.01 15.66 -5.63
C GLN A 116 10.41 15.75 -4.16
N GLN A 117 9.64 16.48 -3.33
CA GLN A 117 9.88 16.57 -1.89
C GLN A 117 9.81 15.20 -1.21
N VAL A 118 8.80 14.39 -1.53
CA VAL A 118 8.68 13.01 -1.01
C VAL A 118 9.88 12.16 -1.43
N THR A 119 10.26 12.20 -2.72
CA THR A 119 11.39 11.42 -3.23
C THR A 119 12.73 11.86 -2.61
N SER A 120 12.93 13.17 -2.41
CA SER A 120 14.11 13.71 -1.74
C SER A 120 14.12 13.42 -0.25
N GLY A 121 12.97 13.35 0.41
CA GLY A 121 12.86 12.89 1.80
C GLY A 121 13.21 11.41 1.96
N CYS A 122 12.94 10.58 0.93
CA CYS A 122 13.37 9.19 0.88
C CYS A 122 14.87 9.04 0.56
N ALA A 123 15.48 10.03 -0.11
CA ALA A 123 16.89 10.04 -0.47
C ALA A 123 17.78 10.05 0.78
N GLY A 124 18.30 8.88 1.16
CA GLY A 124 19.10 8.70 2.37
C GLY A 124 18.67 7.49 3.21
N MET A 125 17.42 7.05 3.04
CA MET A 125 16.79 5.92 3.74
C MET A 125 16.91 4.62 2.92
N LEU A 126 18.14 4.21 2.57
CA LEU A 126 18.34 3.02 1.72
C LEU A 126 17.99 1.69 2.39
N GLU A 127 18.21 1.56 3.69
CA GLU A 127 17.79 0.37 4.47
C GLU A 127 16.27 0.11 4.35
N THR A 128 15.56 1.16 3.98
CA THR A 128 14.12 1.34 3.93
C THR A 128 13.62 1.04 2.49
N LEU A 129 14.52 1.03 1.48
CA LEU A 129 14.18 0.73 0.08
C LEU A 129 13.93 -0.77 -0.16
N GLU A 130 14.64 -1.65 0.54
CA GLU A 130 14.47 -3.11 0.40
C GLU A 130 13.05 -3.56 0.75
N GLU A 131 12.47 -3.02 1.83
CA GLU A 131 11.09 -3.33 2.20
C GLU A 131 10.09 -2.76 1.17
N LEU A 132 10.38 -1.59 0.61
CA LEU A 132 9.57 -0.98 -0.43
C LEU A 132 9.55 -1.83 -1.71
N LEU A 133 10.71 -2.38 -2.09
CA LEU A 133 10.83 -3.36 -3.19
C LEU A 133 10.08 -4.66 -2.88
N ALA A 134 10.07 -5.08 -1.61
CA ALA A 134 9.28 -6.21 -1.14
C ALA A 134 7.76 -5.89 -1.01
N GLY A 135 7.32 -4.72 -1.46
CA GLY A 135 5.91 -4.31 -1.39
C GLY A 135 5.43 -4.04 0.04
N LYS A 136 6.29 -3.53 0.91
CA LYS A 136 5.96 -3.10 2.28
C LYS A 136 6.42 -1.67 2.46
N PHE A 137 5.65 -0.85 3.19
CA PHE A 137 6.16 0.46 3.58
C PHE A 137 6.93 0.34 4.89
N PRO A 138 8.20 0.79 4.93
CA PRO A 138 8.93 0.88 6.17
C PRO A 138 8.37 1.93 7.12
N LYS A 139 8.57 1.69 8.42
CA LYS A 139 8.17 2.66 9.45
C LYS A 139 8.91 4.00 9.34
N GLY A 140 10.17 4.01 8.88
CA GLY A 140 10.93 5.26 8.69
C GLY A 140 10.29 6.21 7.67
N LEU A 141 9.47 5.69 6.73
CA LEU A 141 8.76 6.52 5.75
C LEU A 141 7.42 7.06 6.27
N GLU A 142 6.97 6.66 7.46
CA GLU A 142 5.69 7.10 8.02
C GLU A 142 5.64 8.62 8.11
N GLU A 143 6.69 9.24 8.65
CA GLU A 143 6.74 10.70 8.80
C GLU A 143 6.73 11.42 7.45
N VAL A 144 7.53 10.95 6.48
CA VAL A 144 7.62 11.54 5.14
C VAL A 144 6.30 11.41 4.38
N PHE A 145 5.67 10.24 4.41
CA PHE A 145 4.43 10.01 3.68
C PHE A 145 3.24 10.70 4.32
N MET A 146 3.22 10.84 5.65
CA MET A 146 2.13 11.49 6.39
C MET A 146 2.33 13.00 6.59
N GLN A 147 3.35 13.61 5.96
CA GLN A 147 3.52 15.06 5.98
C GLN A 147 2.26 15.76 5.48
N ARG A 148 1.84 16.80 6.21
CA ARG A 148 0.64 17.57 5.86
C ARG A 148 0.90 18.39 4.60
N ASP A 149 0.02 18.27 3.60
CA ASP A 149 0.05 18.99 2.32
C ASP A 149 1.29 18.73 1.42
N ALA A 150 2.32 18.05 1.94
CA ALA A 150 3.52 17.64 1.21
C ALA A 150 3.71 16.11 1.14
N GLY A 151 2.83 15.34 1.79
CA GLY A 151 2.91 13.89 1.87
C GLY A 151 2.20 13.14 0.75
N LEU A 152 2.37 11.82 0.75
CA LEU A 152 1.66 10.93 -0.16
C LEU A 152 0.18 10.82 0.21
N PHE A 153 -0.16 10.89 1.49
CA PHE A 153 -1.53 10.79 1.98
C PHE A 153 -2.35 12.01 1.54
N PRO A 154 -3.54 11.81 0.92
CA PRO A 154 -4.35 12.91 0.43
C PRO A 154 -4.82 13.80 1.59
N SER A 155 -5.03 15.09 1.34
CA SER A 155 -5.71 15.98 2.27
C SER A 155 -7.23 15.96 2.04
N PRO A 156 -8.08 16.39 2.99
CA PRO A 156 -9.53 16.32 2.80
C PRO A 156 -10.03 17.15 1.60
N LYS A 157 -9.31 18.21 1.23
CA LYS A 157 -9.61 19.07 0.06
C LYS A 157 -9.23 18.42 -1.28
N GLU A 158 -8.55 17.28 -1.22
CA GLU A 158 -8.12 16.51 -2.39
C GLU A 158 -9.03 15.31 -2.66
N ILE A 159 -10.07 15.11 -1.85
CA ILE A 159 -10.95 13.96 -1.95
C ILE A 159 -12.37 14.42 -2.19
N ASP A 160 -12.94 14.01 -3.32
CA ASP A 160 -14.34 14.23 -3.66
C ASP A 160 -15.11 12.91 -3.57
N PHE A 161 -16.30 12.97 -2.97
CA PHE A 161 -17.15 11.80 -2.74
C PHE A 161 -18.43 11.89 -3.55
N ASP A 162 -18.76 10.81 -4.24
CA ASP A 162 -20.04 10.61 -4.88
C ASP A 162 -20.63 9.25 -4.48
N CYS A 163 -21.92 9.23 -4.15
CA CYS A 163 -22.63 8.02 -3.79
C CYS A 163 -24.09 8.10 -4.24
N SER A 164 -24.54 7.07 -4.94
CA SER A 164 -25.94 6.89 -5.40
C SER A 164 -26.99 6.72 -4.29
N CYS A 165 -26.63 6.93 -3.02
CA CYS A 165 -27.56 6.80 -1.91
C CYS A 165 -28.35 8.10 -1.69
N PRO A 166 -29.58 8.05 -1.16
CA PRO A 166 -30.41 9.24 -0.91
C PRO A 166 -29.95 10.05 0.32
N ASP A 167 -28.69 9.90 0.75
CA ASP A 167 -28.11 10.65 1.87
C ASP A 167 -27.51 11.94 1.31
N TRP A 168 -27.95 13.10 1.80
CA TRP A 168 -27.48 14.43 1.38
C TRP A 168 -26.10 14.77 1.95
N ALA A 169 -25.55 13.90 2.80
CA ALA A 169 -24.20 13.97 3.31
C ALA A 169 -23.14 13.89 2.21
N SER A 170 -22.15 14.78 2.24
CA SER A 170 -20.91 14.60 1.48
C SER A 170 -20.24 13.25 1.79
N MET A 171 -20.23 12.84 3.06
CA MET A 171 -19.74 11.53 3.49
C MET A 171 -20.85 10.70 4.14
N CYS A 172 -21.49 9.84 3.35
CA CYS A 172 -22.47 8.89 3.85
C CYS A 172 -21.80 7.64 4.48
N LYS A 173 -22.60 6.79 5.13
CA LYS A 173 -22.09 5.52 5.71
C LYS A 173 -21.47 4.56 4.67
N HIS A 174 -21.89 4.64 3.40
CA HIS A 174 -21.39 3.78 2.33
C HIS A 174 -20.01 4.27 1.85
N VAL A 175 -19.85 5.58 1.67
CA VAL A 175 -18.54 6.21 1.40
C VAL A 175 -17.57 5.86 2.53
N ALA A 176 -17.97 6.00 3.79
CA ALA A 176 -17.16 5.58 4.93
C ALA A 176 -16.77 4.09 4.89
N ALA A 177 -17.69 3.21 4.47
CA ALA A 177 -17.39 1.78 4.32
C ALA A 177 -16.36 1.52 3.21
N ALA A 178 -16.48 2.19 2.06
CA ALA A 178 -15.51 2.11 0.97
C ALA A 178 -14.13 2.65 1.41
N LEU A 179 -14.11 3.78 2.12
CA LEU A 179 -12.91 4.40 2.67
C LEU A 179 -12.14 3.47 3.62
N TYR A 180 -12.83 2.80 4.55
CA TYR A 180 -12.22 1.75 5.38
C TYR A 180 -11.80 0.51 4.57
N GLY A 181 -12.54 0.19 3.51
CA GLY A 181 -12.20 -0.90 2.60
C GLY A 181 -10.92 -0.64 1.80
N ILE A 182 -10.64 0.62 1.45
CA ILE A 182 -9.36 1.02 0.85
C ILE A 182 -8.22 0.72 1.82
N GLY A 183 -8.36 1.08 3.10
CA GLY A 183 -7.33 0.77 4.10
C GLY A 183 -7.02 -0.73 4.20
N ALA A 184 -8.04 -1.59 4.11
CA ALA A 184 -7.85 -3.05 4.05
C ALA A 184 -7.20 -3.51 2.74
N ARG A 185 -7.56 -2.91 1.60
CA ARG A 185 -6.94 -3.23 0.30
C ARG A 185 -5.47 -2.80 0.25
N LEU A 186 -5.14 -1.66 0.85
CA LEU A 186 -3.76 -1.17 0.95
C LEU A 186 -2.88 -2.09 1.81
N ASP A 187 -3.45 -2.79 2.80
CA ASP A 187 -2.71 -3.81 3.55
C ASP A 187 -2.31 -5.02 2.68
N GLU A 188 -3.13 -5.35 1.68
CA GLU A 188 -2.84 -6.43 0.72
C GLU A 188 -1.82 -5.98 -0.32
N ASP A 189 -1.96 -4.77 -0.85
CA ASP A 189 -1.10 -4.20 -1.87
C ASP A 189 -0.89 -2.69 -1.67
N PRO A 190 0.27 -2.27 -1.13
CA PRO A 190 0.56 -0.85 -0.92
C PRO A 190 0.93 -0.11 -2.20
N SER A 191 1.25 -0.80 -3.31
CA SER A 191 1.54 -0.14 -4.59
C SER A 191 0.35 0.64 -5.15
N LEU A 192 -0.86 0.25 -4.72
CA LEU A 192 -2.11 0.93 -5.04
C LEU A 192 -2.14 2.36 -4.50
N PHE A 193 -1.33 2.70 -3.49
CA PHE A 193 -1.21 4.07 -2.99
C PHE A 193 -0.56 5.00 -4.03
N PHE A 194 0.52 4.53 -4.68
CA PHE A 194 1.20 5.26 -5.74
C PHE A 194 0.31 5.36 -6.98
N THR A 195 -0.32 4.24 -7.36
CA THR A 195 -1.30 4.21 -8.45
C THR A 195 -2.40 5.24 -8.23
N LEU A 196 -3.01 5.26 -7.05
CA LEU A 196 -4.07 6.18 -6.68
C LEU A 196 -3.64 7.64 -6.76
N ARG A 197 -2.41 7.96 -6.32
CA ARG A 197 -1.85 9.31 -6.39
C ARG A 197 -1.27 9.67 -7.77
N GLY A 198 -1.31 8.73 -8.72
CA GLY A 198 -0.85 8.92 -10.09
C GLY A 198 0.67 9.08 -10.19
N VAL A 199 1.42 8.46 -9.28
CA VAL A 199 2.88 8.47 -9.26
C VAL A 199 3.40 7.06 -9.49
N ASP A 200 4.59 6.95 -10.09
CA ASP A 200 5.21 5.67 -10.40
C ASP A 200 6.20 5.27 -9.29
N THR A 201 6.09 4.02 -8.84
CA THR A 201 7.02 3.45 -7.86
C THR A 201 8.43 3.33 -8.46
N GLY A 202 8.55 3.08 -9.77
CA GLY A 202 9.83 3.02 -10.47
C GLY A 202 10.60 4.35 -10.44
N ASP A 203 9.89 5.47 -10.56
CA ASP A 203 10.47 6.82 -10.41
C ASP A 203 10.99 7.05 -8.97
N LEU A 204 10.30 6.54 -7.94
CA LEU A 204 10.79 6.62 -6.56
C LEU A 204 12.08 5.82 -6.36
N ILE A 205 12.12 4.58 -6.87
CA ILE A 205 13.28 3.69 -6.76
C ILE A 205 14.48 4.29 -7.49
N SER A 206 14.31 4.69 -8.76
CA SER A 206 15.40 5.22 -9.58
C SER A 206 16.04 6.46 -8.94
N ARG A 207 15.23 7.43 -8.48
CA ARG A 207 15.73 8.64 -7.80
C ARG A 207 16.42 8.35 -6.48
N THR A 208 15.92 7.38 -5.71
CA THR A 208 16.54 7.00 -4.43
C THR A 208 17.91 6.37 -4.67
N VAL A 209 18.02 5.49 -5.68
CA VAL A 209 19.30 4.85 -6.06
C VAL A 209 20.29 5.89 -6.60
N SER A 210 19.87 6.74 -7.55
CA SER A 210 20.74 7.78 -8.13
C SER A 210 21.26 8.75 -7.07
N SER A 211 20.39 9.27 -6.19
CA SER A 211 20.82 10.21 -5.14
C SER A 211 21.80 9.56 -4.15
N LYS A 212 21.65 8.27 -3.85
CA LYS A 212 22.65 7.57 -3.03
C LYS A 212 23.96 7.40 -3.79
N ALA A 213 23.92 6.95 -5.05
CA ALA A 213 25.13 6.79 -5.85
C ALA A 213 25.93 8.10 -5.87
N GLU A 214 25.26 9.24 -6.09
CA GLU A 214 25.86 10.57 -5.99
C GLU A 214 26.40 10.87 -4.59
N SER A 215 25.66 10.54 -3.53
CA SER A 215 26.13 10.72 -2.15
C SER A 215 27.37 9.88 -1.83
N LEU A 216 27.47 8.66 -2.36
CA LEU A 216 28.63 7.79 -2.16
C LEU A 216 29.83 8.30 -2.95
N LEU A 217 29.63 8.73 -4.20
CA LEU A 217 30.67 9.36 -5.01
C LEU A 217 31.22 10.63 -4.34
N LYS A 218 30.36 11.50 -3.80
CA LYS A 218 30.76 12.69 -3.04
C LYS A 218 31.53 12.36 -1.75
N LYS A 219 31.25 11.21 -1.13
CA LYS A 219 31.98 10.75 0.05
C LYS A 219 33.34 10.14 -0.33
N ALA A 220 33.40 9.40 -1.43
CA ALA A 220 34.64 8.83 -1.95
C ALA A 220 35.61 9.92 -2.42
N SER A 221 35.11 11.03 -2.99
CA SER A 221 35.93 12.16 -3.40
C SER A 221 36.46 13.01 -2.23
N LYS A 222 35.96 12.80 -1.00
CA LYS A 222 36.54 13.42 0.21
C LYS A 222 37.68 12.53 0.72
N LYS A 223 38.93 12.94 0.44
CA LYS A 223 40.12 12.34 1.07
C LYS A 223 39.94 12.36 2.59
N SER A 224 39.97 11.20 3.24
CA SER A 224 40.03 11.15 4.71
C SER A 224 41.42 11.54 5.17
N SER A 225 41.54 12.19 6.32
CA SER A 225 42.83 12.58 6.93
C SER A 225 43.76 11.40 7.26
N ARG A 226 43.32 10.15 7.08
CA ARG A 226 44.12 8.93 7.21
C ARG A 226 44.68 8.39 5.90
N ILE A 227 44.43 9.03 4.76
CA ILE A 227 44.98 8.61 3.47
C ILE A 227 46.31 9.33 3.29
N ILE A 228 47.40 8.56 3.34
CA ILE A 228 48.77 9.02 3.10
C ILE A 228 48.94 9.23 1.60
N GLU A 229 49.53 10.34 1.18
CA GLU A 229 49.83 10.58 -0.23
C GLU A 229 50.96 9.65 -0.69
N ASP A 230 50.99 9.30 -1.97
CA ASP A 230 51.93 8.29 -2.52
C ASP A 230 53.40 8.66 -2.24
N SER A 231 53.69 9.95 -2.15
CA SER A 231 54.99 10.51 -1.78
C SER A 231 55.40 10.29 -0.31
N ASP A 232 54.46 10.01 0.60
CA ASP A 232 54.72 9.76 2.02
C ASP A 232 54.72 8.26 2.39
N LEU A 233 54.36 7.37 1.46
CA LEU A 233 54.37 5.92 1.72
C LEU A 233 55.79 5.37 1.94
N SER A 234 56.77 5.90 1.19
CA SER A 234 58.19 5.54 1.34
C SER A 234 58.74 5.92 2.71
N ALA A 235 58.28 7.05 3.27
CA ALA A 235 58.71 7.54 4.58
C ALA A 235 58.11 6.75 5.74
N VAL A 236 56.88 6.23 5.60
CA VAL A 236 56.18 5.50 6.67
C VAL A 236 56.56 4.03 6.74
N PHE A 237 56.77 3.37 5.60
CA PHE A 237 57.10 1.94 5.57
C PHE A 237 58.61 1.65 5.51
N GLY A 238 59.46 2.65 5.27
CA GLY A 238 60.92 2.46 5.20
C GLY A 238 61.34 1.49 4.09
N ILE A 239 60.45 1.26 3.11
CA ILE A 239 60.71 0.47 1.92
C ILE A 239 60.87 1.47 0.80
N ASP A 240 62.09 1.59 0.28
CA ASP A 240 62.35 2.33 -0.93
C ASP A 240 61.68 1.54 -2.07
N LEU A 241 60.50 1.96 -2.53
CA LEU A 241 60.02 1.56 -3.84
C LEU A 241 60.94 2.26 -4.85
N ALA A 242 62.11 1.68 -5.05
CA ALA A 242 63.05 2.07 -6.08
C ALA A 242 62.34 1.90 -7.42
N GLY A 243 61.78 3.00 -7.92
CA GLY A 243 61.54 3.16 -9.33
C GLY A 243 62.90 3.23 -9.99
N GLU A 244 63.36 2.11 -10.56
CA GLU A 244 64.31 2.10 -11.67
C GLU A 244 64.28 0.77 -12.43
N ALA A 245 64.57 0.89 -13.73
CA ALA A 245 64.87 -0.14 -14.74
C ALA A 245 63.68 -0.97 -15.31
N GLY A 246 63.33 -0.85 -16.59
CA GLY A 246 64.03 -0.16 -17.66
C GLY A 246 63.26 -0.19 -18.99
N SER A 247 63.61 0.76 -19.84
CA SER A 247 63.21 0.84 -21.23
C SER A 247 63.94 -0.20 -22.08
N SER A 248 63.25 -0.76 -23.09
CA SER A 248 63.84 -0.78 -24.43
C SER A 248 62.77 -0.75 -25.54
N PRO A 249 63.03 -0.07 -26.67
CA PRO A 249 62.01 0.43 -27.60
C PRO A 249 62.01 -0.28 -28.96
N LEU A 250 60.88 -0.32 -29.66
CA LEU A 250 60.79 -0.39 -31.13
C LEU A 250 59.53 0.41 -31.54
N ALA A 251 59.71 1.61 -32.08
CA ALA A 251 59.81 1.88 -33.52
C ALA A 251 58.49 1.59 -34.25
N GLY A 252 57.88 2.66 -34.76
CA GLY A 252 56.53 2.64 -35.34
C GLY A 252 56.45 2.04 -36.73
N ASP A 253 55.22 1.92 -37.22
CA ASP A 253 54.88 2.41 -38.55
C ASP A 253 53.35 2.44 -38.71
N SER A 254 52.88 3.54 -39.29
CA SER A 254 51.81 3.65 -40.28
C SER A 254 50.53 2.83 -40.18
N ALA A 255 49.43 3.58 -40.24
CA ALA A 255 48.10 3.13 -40.60
C ALA A 255 48.09 2.18 -41.82
N LYS A 256 47.32 1.09 -41.71
CA LYS A 256 46.52 0.54 -42.81
C LYS A 256 45.35 -0.29 -42.28
N GLU A 257 44.17 0.07 -42.78
CA GLU A 257 42.87 -0.51 -42.51
C GLU A 257 42.81 -2.02 -42.79
N ILE A 258 42.04 -2.76 -41.97
CA ILE A 258 41.26 -3.90 -42.47
C ILE A 258 39.87 -3.89 -41.81
N PHE A 259 38.91 -3.46 -42.63
CA PHE A 259 37.48 -3.78 -42.67
C PHE A 259 36.99 -4.92 -41.78
N VAL A 260 35.91 -4.67 -41.03
CA VAL A 260 34.88 -5.69 -40.78
C VAL A 260 33.60 -5.21 -41.45
N ALA A 261 33.37 -5.77 -42.63
CA ALA A 261 32.19 -5.57 -43.44
C ALA A 261 30.97 -6.30 -42.84
N ASP A 262 29.80 -5.71 -43.12
CA ASP A 262 28.51 -6.37 -43.24
C ASP A 262 28.60 -7.76 -43.90
N GLY A 263 27.84 -8.75 -43.39
CA GLY A 263 27.82 -10.06 -44.04
C GLY A 263 27.08 -11.20 -43.35
N VAL A 264 25.79 -11.00 -43.07
CA VAL A 264 24.69 -11.99 -43.08
C VAL A 264 25.07 -13.42 -43.52
N ARG A 265 24.72 -14.49 -42.76
CA ARG A 265 24.10 -15.72 -43.31
C ARG A 265 23.13 -16.42 -42.34
N LYS A 266 21.94 -16.69 -42.89
CA LYS A 266 20.84 -17.52 -42.40
C LYS A 266 21.21 -19.01 -42.36
N ALA A 267 20.64 -19.74 -41.39
CA ALA A 267 20.05 -21.09 -41.52
C ALA A 267 19.30 -21.36 -40.20
N GLY A 268 17.99 -21.54 -40.13
CA GLY A 268 17.23 -22.63 -40.73
C GLY A 268 16.76 -23.58 -39.60
N PRO A 269 15.46 -23.92 -39.49
CA PRO A 269 14.89 -24.45 -38.25
C PRO A 269 15.02 -25.97 -38.14
N ARG A 270 15.16 -26.51 -36.92
CA ARG A 270 15.04 -27.96 -36.70
C ARG A 270 14.11 -28.33 -35.54
N LYS A 271 12.88 -28.63 -35.98
CA LYS A 271 11.96 -29.72 -35.60
C LYS A 271 11.78 -30.09 -34.12
N THR A 272 10.56 -29.83 -33.69
CA THR A 272 9.69 -30.67 -32.85
C THR A 272 9.92 -32.18 -32.99
N VAL A 273 9.94 -32.89 -31.86
CA VAL A 273 9.51 -34.29 -31.79
C VAL A 273 8.54 -34.46 -30.62
N LYS A 274 7.35 -34.95 -30.95
CA LYS A 274 6.30 -35.48 -30.08
C LYS A 274 6.69 -36.88 -29.59
N GLY A 275 6.21 -37.22 -28.38
CA GLY A 275 6.00 -38.58 -27.90
C GLY A 275 6.12 -38.59 -26.38
N GLY A 276 5.14 -38.94 -25.56
CA GLY A 276 3.96 -39.75 -25.77
C GLY A 276 3.98 -40.93 -24.80
N ALA A 277 3.05 -40.94 -23.84
CA ALA A 277 2.60 -42.08 -23.02
C ALA A 277 3.56 -42.53 -21.88
N LYS A 278 3.13 -43.09 -20.74
CA LYS A 278 1.84 -43.33 -20.06
C LYS A 278 2.16 -43.79 -18.63
N LYS A 279 1.29 -43.41 -17.67
CA LYS A 279 0.84 -44.12 -16.44
C LYS A 279 1.76 -45.12 -15.72
N LYS A 280 1.88 -44.91 -14.40
CA LYS A 280 1.41 -45.73 -13.24
C LYS A 280 1.97 -45.02 -11.98
N GLY A 281 1.37 -44.94 -10.80
CA GLY A 281 0.26 -45.60 -10.14
C GLY A 281 0.55 -45.54 -8.63
N GLY A 282 -0.48 -45.28 -7.81
CA GLY A 282 -0.44 -45.40 -6.34
C GLY A 282 0.05 -44.14 -5.60
N SER A 283 -0.37 -43.85 -4.39
CA SER A 283 -1.46 -44.37 -3.55
C SER A 283 -1.70 -43.30 -2.48
N ALA A 284 -2.91 -43.29 -1.96
CA ALA A 284 -3.41 -42.40 -0.94
C ALA A 284 -2.56 -42.37 0.34
N ARG A 285 -2.44 -41.19 0.96
CA ARG A 285 -2.58 -41.10 2.43
C ARG A 285 -3.10 -39.74 2.89
N ALA A 286 -4.32 -39.77 3.41
CA ALA A 286 -4.96 -38.71 4.14
C ALA A 286 -4.21 -38.43 5.46
N VAL A 287 -3.89 -37.16 5.71
CA VAL A 287 -3.48 -36.70 7.05
C VAL A 287 -4.65 -35.92 7.64
N LYS A 288 -5.27 -36.51 8.66
CA LYS A 288 -6.35 -35.92 9.47
C LYS A 288 -5.79 -34.76 10.32
N PRO A 289 -6.55 -33.67 10.54
CA PRO A 289 -6.17 -32.61 11.46
C PRO A 289 -6.39 -33.02 12.92
N PRO A 290 -5.53 -32.63 13.88
CA PRO A 290 -5.81 -32.84 15.28
C PRO A 290 -6.88 -31.87 15.81
N LYS A 291 -7.63 -32.38 16.77
CA LYS A 291 -8.90 -31.87 17.29
C LYS A 291 -8.73 -30.69 18.26
N LYS A 292 -9.79 -29.88 18.26
CA LYS A 292 -10.26 -28.87 19.22
C LYS A 292 -9.82 -29.12 20.68
N PHE A 293 -9.19 -28.12 21.29
CA PHE A 293 -9.26 -27.89 22.73
C PHE A 293 -10.34 -26.85 23.02
N VAL A 294 -11.34 -27.28 23.79
CA VAL A 294 -12.43 -26.46 24.33
C VAL A 294 -11.98 -25.92 25.68
N ALA A 295 -11.77 -24.62 25.80
CA ALA A 295 -11.62 -23.95 27.09
C ALA A 295 -12.88 -23.12 27.38
N LYS A 296 -13.45 -23.39 28.55
CA LYS A 296 -14.72 -22.90 29.07
C LYS A 296 -14.72 -21.38 29.30
N LYS A 297 -15.90 -20.79 29.09
CA LYS A 297 -16.27 -19.43 29.51
C LYS A 297 -16.24 -19.30 31.04
N GLY A 298 -15.49 -18.33 31.55
CA GLY A 298 -15.65 -17.77 32.88
C GLY A 298 -16.12 -16.31 32.76
N ALA A 299 -17.35 -16.05 33.19
CA ALA A 299 -17.94 -14.72 33.21
C ALA A 299 -17.38 -13.88 34.36
N VAL A 300 -16.93 -12.66 34.09
CA VAL A 300 -16.73 -11.64 35.14
C VAL A 300 -17.57 -10.42 34.81
N LYS A 301 -18.45 -10.10 35.76
CA LYS A 301 -19.50 -9.08 35.72
C LYS A 301 -18.90 -7.67 35.66
N ARG A 302 -19.52 -6.81 34.84
CA ARG A 302 -19.37 -5.34 34.87
C ARG A 302 -19.77 -4.80 36.24
N LYS A 303 -18.91 -3.99 36.88
CA LYS A 303 -19.35 -2.96 37.83
C LYS A 303 -19.30 -1.61 37.12
N VAL A 304 -20.48 -1.07 36.82
CA VAL A 304 -20.69 0.33 36.45
C VAL A 304 -20.72 1.12 37.77
N LYS A 305 -19.74 2.01 38.00
CA LYS A 305 -19.91 3.10 38.95
C LYS A 305 -20.20 4.38 38.16
N ARG A 306 -21.48 4.79 38.21
CA ARG A 306 -21.95 6.15 37.97
C ARG A 306 -21.32 7.05 39.05
N ALA A 307 -20.58 8.07 38.65
CA ALA A 307 -20.36 9.25 39.49
C ALA A 307 -21.08 10.42 38.81
N SER A 308 -22.16 10.84 39.46
CA SER A 308 -22.96 12.00 39.12
C SER A 308 -22.27 13.29 39.57
N LYS A 309 -22.48 14.32 38.75
CA LYS A 309 -22.14 15.73 38.93
C LYS A 309 -22.40 16.28 40.34
N ALA A 310 -21.47 17.09 40.84
CA ALA A 310 -21.78 18.27 41.65
C ALA A 310 -20.59 19.25 41.59
N ALA A 311 -20.71 20.34 40.81
CA ALA A 311 -19.87 21.52 40.97
C ALA A 311 -20.57 22.76 40.40
N ALA A 312 -20.92 23.65 41.34
CA ALA A 312 -20.95 25.11 41.25
C ALA A 312 -21.81 25.79 40.17
N LYS A 313 -23.02 26.19 40.58
CA LYS A 313 -23.69 27.39 40.06
C LYS A 313 -23.48 28.52 41.07
N LYS A 314 -22.55 29.44 40.79
CA LYS A 314 -22.45 30.74 41.46
C LYS A 314 -22.88 31.83 40.47
N ARG A 315 -23.95 32.52 40.84
CA ARG A 315 -24.27 33.97 40.69
C ARG A 315 -23.79 34.72 39.45
N ALA A 316 -24.77 35.27 38.71
CA ALA A 316 -24.80 36.60 38.08
C ALA A 316 -26.20 36.75 37.46
N THR A 317 -27.15 37.43 38.12
CA THR A 317 -27.58 38.84 37.93
C THR A 317 -28.69 38.99 36.88
N THR A 318 -29.66 39.83 37.26
CA THR A 318 -30.86 40.36 36.58
C THR A 318 -31.99 39.38 36.30
#